data_AF-A0A1S1Z2E2-F1
#
_entry.id   AF-A0A1S1Z2E2-F1
#
_cell.length_a   1.000
_cell.length_b   1.000
_cell.length_c   1.000
_cell.angle_alpha   90.00
_cell.angle_beta   90.00
_cell.angle_gamma   90.00
#
_symmetry.space_group_name_H-M   'P 1'
#
loop_
_entity.id
_entity.type
_entity.pdbx_description
1 polymer ?
#
loop_
_entity_poly.entity_id
_entity_poly.type
_entity_poly.pdbx_seq_one_letter_code
_entity_poly.pdbx_strand_id
1 'polypeptide(L)' 'MSISINTMRVGRKYRLTNYNDLFIFETLEMISDDDFLIKLLDTLEKCKMSELYEYGKGKDFLIEEIDEE' A
#
# COMPACT_ATOMS: atom_id res chain seq x y z
N MET A 1 -3.32 8.20 -10.78
CA MET A 1 -4.76 7.87 -10.66
C MET A 1 -4.95 7.30 -9.26
N SER A 2 -5.89 7.82 -8.48
CA SER A 2 -6.19 7.26 -7.16
C SER A 2 -6.87 5.92 -7.34
N ILE A 3 -6.33 4.87 -6.73
CA ILE A 3 -6.92 3.53 -6.80
C ILE A 3 -7.46 3.11 -5.44
N SER A 4 -8.48 2.26 -5.46
CA SER A 4 -9.00 1.62 -4.25
C SER A 4 -8.18 0.39 -3.91
N ILE A 5 -8.11 0.04 -2.63
CA ILE A 5 -7.42 -1.18 -2.12
C ILE A 5 -7.92 -2.43 -2.85
N ASN A 6 -9.23 -2.51 -3.11
CA ASN A 6 -9.85 -3.66 -3.80
C ASN A 6 -9.40 -3.81 -5.27
N THR A 7 -8.82 -2.76 -5.87
CA THR A 7 -8.29 -2.79 -7.25
C THR A 7 -6.82 -3.20 -7.31
N MET A 8 -6.14 -3.27 -6.16
CA MET A 8 -4.74 -3.66 -6.11
C MET A 8 -4.53 -5.09 -6.59
N ARG A 9 -3.38 -5.32 -7.22
CA ARG A 9 -2.94 -6.65 -7.64
C ARG A 9 -1.64 -7.00 -6.98
N VAL A 10 -1.43 -8.30 -6.77
CA VAL A 10 -0.15 -8.85 -6.29
C VAL A 10 0.94 -8.65 -7.36
N GLY A 11 2.15 -8.30 -6.93
CA GLY A 11 3.30 -8.03 -7.79
C GLY A 11 3.32 -6.62 -8.39
N ARG A 12 2.59 -5.67 -7.79
CA ARG A 12 2.52 -4.26 -8.22
C ARG A 12 3.01 -3.32 -7.13
N LYS A 13 3.52 -2.17 -7.53
CA LYS A 13 4.03 -1.14 -6.63
C LYS A 13 2.98 -0.05 -6.43
N TYR A 14 2.83 0.36 -5.19
CA TYR A 14 1.86 1.36 -4.77
C TYR A 14 2.51 2.39 -3.86
N ARG A 15 1.96 3.60 -3.89
CA ARG A 15 2.29 4.72 -3.02
C ARG A 15 1.07 5.05 -2.18
N LEU A 16 1.21 4.99 -0.87
CA LEU A 16 0.20 5.43 0.09
C LEU A 16 0.65 6.75 0.72
N THR A 17 -0.17 7.76 0.59
CA THR A 17 -0.02 9.03 1.30
C THR A 17 -0.94 9.01 2.51
N ASN A 18 -0.42 9.28 3.70
CA ASN A 18 -1.21 9.38 4.93
C ASN A 18 -0.56 10.39 5.88
N TYR A 19 -1.33 11.32 6.45
CA TYR A 19 -0.82 12.35 7.37
C TYR A 19 0.37 13.20 6.86
N ASN A 20 0.47 13.46 5.55
CA ASN A 20 1.66 14.05 4.87
C ASN A 20 2.90 13.14 4.82
N ASP A 21 2.81 11.89 5.27
CA ASP A 21 3.83 10.86 5.05
C ASP A 21 3.52 10.05 3.78
N LEU A 22 4.59 9.65 3.10
CA LEU A 22 4.56 8.88 1.86
C LEU A 22 5.18 7.51 2.08
N PHE A 23 4.38 6.47 1.93
CA PHE A 23 4.80 5.08 2.05
C PHE A 23 4.79 4.44 0.67
N ILE A 24 5.96 3.99 0.23
CA ILE A 24 6.10 3.25 -1.03
C ILE A 24 6.24 1.76 -0.68
N PHE A 25 5.41 0.92 -1.28
CA PHE A 25 5.43 -0.51 -1.03
C PHE A 25 5.07 -1.31 -2.28
N GLU A 26 5.47 -2.58 -2.27
CA GLU A 26 5.16 -3.56 -3.30
C GLU A 26 4.29 -4.65 -2.72
N THR A 27 3.21 -5.02 -3.39
CA THR A 27 2.40 -6.18 -3.02
C THR A 27 3.14 -7.47 -3.36
N LEU A 28 3.41 -8.28 -2.35
CA LEU A 28 4.12 -9.56 -2.50
C LEU A 28 3.15 -10.72 -2.71
N GLU A 29 2.18 -10.87 -1.82
CA GLU A 29 1.25 -12.01 -1.79
C GLU A 29 -0.09 -11.60 -1.17
N MET A 30 -1.17 -12.31 -1.50
CA MET A 30 -2.48 -12.11 -0.86
C MET A 30 -2.56 -13.02 0.37
N ILE A 31 -2.68 -12.45 1.57
CA ILE A 31 -2.75 -13.20 2.83
C ILE A 31 -4.20 -13.66 3.09
N SER A 32 -5.17 -12.80 2.76
CA SER A 32 -6.61 -13.01 2.95
C SER A 32 -7.41 -12.34 1.83
N ASP A 33 -8.71 -12.64 1.74
CA ASP A 33 -9.65 -12.04 0.77
C ASP A 33 -9.63 -10.50 0.75
N ASP A 34 -9.25 -9.88 1.87
CA ASP A 34 -9.16 -8.42 2.04
C ASP A 34 -7.76 -7.93 2.52
N ASP A 35 -6.75 -8.80 2.60
CA ASP A 35 -5.42 -8.44 3.14
C ASP A 35 -4.26 -8.94 2.29
N PHE A 36 -3.28 -8.07 2.08
CA PHE A 36 -2.11 -8.33 1.24
C PHE A 36 -0.83 -8.18 2.05
N LEU A 37 0.10 -9.11 1.85
CA LEU A 37 1.48 -8.95 2.27
C LEU A 37 2.13 -7.92 1.35
N ILE A 38 2.63 -6.86 1.93
CA ILE A 38 3.35 -5.82 1.23
C ILE A 38 4.78 -5.75 1.75
N LYS A 39 5.68 -5.30 0.90
CA LYS A 39 7.05 -4.96 1.25
C LYS A 39 7.23 -3.46 1.13
N LEU A 40 7.57 -2.81 2.23
CA LEU A 40 7.94 -1.40 2.21
C LEU A 40 9.26 -1.25 1.45
N LEU A 41 9.30 -0.37 0.46
CA LEU A 41 10.53 -0.10 -0.30
C LEU A 41 11.49 0.80 0.49
N ASP A 42 10.98 1.57 1.45
CA ASP A 42 11.78 2.44 2.32
C ASP A 42 12.61 1.63 3.33
N THR A 43 11.94 0.77 4.11
CA THR A 43 12.59 -0.02 5.17
C THR A 43 12.99 -1.43 4.74
N LEU A 44 12.54 -1.90 3.56
CA LEU A 44 12.65 -3.29 3.08
C LEU A 44 11.92 -4.31 3.97
N GLU A 45 11.12 -3.86 4.94
CA GLU A 45 10.34 -4.72 5.83
C GLU A 45 9.06 -5.22 5.15
N LYS A 46 8.60 -6.39 5.59
CA LYS A 46 7.36 -7.01 5.10
C LYS A 46 6.29 -6.89 6.18
N CYS A 47 5.21 -6.21 5.86
CA CYS A 47 4.06 -6.01 6.74
C CYS A 47 2.77 -6.24 5.97
N LYS A 48 1.65 -6.26 6.67
CA LYS A 48 0.34 -6.31 6.03
C LYS A 48 -0.06 -4.92 5.54
N MET A 49 -0.75 -4.87 4.42
CA MET A 49 -1.30 -3.62 3.89
C MET A 49 -2.21 -2.94 4.91
N SER A 50 -3.01 -3.71 5.64
CA SER A 50 -3.88 -3.17 6.69
C SER A 50 -3.10 -2.44 7.79
N GLU A 51 -1.87 -2.87 8.13
CA GLU A 51 -1.06 -2.21 9.17
C GLU A 51 -0.71 -0.76 8.82
N LEU A 52 -0.59 -0.41 7.53
CA LEU A 52 -0.27 0.96 7.10
C LEU A 52 -1.37 1.97 7.43
N TYR A 53 -2.62 1.51 7.56
CA TYR A 53 -3.77 2.37 7.86
C TYR A 53 -4.61 1.89 9.04
N GLU A 54 -4.15 0.88 9.78
CA GLU A 54 -4.82 0.36 10.97
C GLU A 54 -4.92 1.43 12.06
N TYR A 55 -3.89 2.26 12.19
CA TYR A 55 -3.83 3.35 13.17
C TYR A 55 -4.71 4.56 12.82
N GLY A 56 -5.32 4.57 11.63
CA GLY A 56 -6.21 5.65 11.18
C GLY A 56 -5.83 6.19 9.80
N LYS A 57 -6.86 6.65 9.08
CA LYS A 57 -6.74 7.28 7.76
C LYS A 57 -6.89 8.78 7.95
N GLY A 58 -5.83 9.52 7.65
CA GLY A 58 -5.87 10.98 7.59
C GLY A 58 -6.77 11.47 6.46
N LYS A 59 -7.09 12.76 6.46
CA LYS A 59 -7.87 13.39 5.37
C LYS A 59 -7.18 13.30 4.01
N ASP A 60 -5.86 13.18 4.01
CA ASP A 60 -5.00 13.06 2.83
C ASP A 60 -4.76 11.60 2.40
N PHE A 61 -5.55 10.65 2.93
CA PHE A 61 -5.38 9.24 2.61
C PHE A 61 -5.58 9.01 1.11
N LEU A 62 -4.48 8.69 0.43
CA LEU A 62 -4.45 8.49 -1.02
C LEU A 62 -3.59 7.28 -1.33
N ILE A 63 -4.06 6.43 -2.25
CA ILE A 63 -3.23 5.35 -2.78
C ILE A 63 -3.14 5.48 -4.30
N GLU A 64 -1.93 5.38 -4.81
CA GLU A 64 -1.60 5.53 -6.22
C GLU A 64 -0.76 4.33 -6.66
N GLU A 65 -1.08 3.79 -7.83
CA GLU A 65 -0.23 2.78 -8.49
C GLU A 65 0.99 3.46 -9.10
N ILE A 66 2.17 2.88 -8.89
CA ILE A 66 3.42 3.31 -9.49
C ILE A 66 3.77 2.26 -10.54
N ASP A 67 3.48 2.56 -11.81
CA ASP A 67 3.98 1.76 -12.92
C ASP A 67 5.41 2.25 -13.21
N GLU A 68 6.40 1.38 -13.01
CA GLU A 68 7.77 1.64 -13.46
C GLU A 68 7.77 1.44 -14.98
N GLU A 69 7.67 2.55 -15.73
CA GLU A 69 7.87 2.59 -17.19
C GLU A 69 9.33 2.31 -17.59
#